data_AF-A0A817NBP1-F1
#
_entry.id   AF-A0A817NBP1-F1
#
_cell.length_a   1.000
_cell.length_b   1.000
_cell.length_c   1.000
_cell.angle_alpha   90.00
_cell.angle_beta   90.00
_cell.angle_gamma   90.00
#
_symmetry.space_group_name_H-M   'P 1'
#
loop_
_entity.id
_entity.type
_entity.pdbx_description
1 polymer ?
#
loop_
_entity_poly.entity_id
_entity_poly.type
_entity_poly.pdbx_seq_one_letter_code
_entity_poly.pdbx_strand_id
1 'polypeptide(L)'
;MAKNRYRTTWGATTLLTAELDVYKQLIEDLKWNFSFVITLSESDFPTKPIEVLSEFLSMFPNQNFVSGNIPNIFNRDFIQYVAYGDDELIRGLRFAFNYTAMPCESFYHTVLINSIYCDSHVRMNLRMVNWDRRRGCTCYNMDVSDLCGCSPLIYRITDKRKFAEAAGELLFFARKFDPTVDEKIIDWIDEKISGLNLSEGAFYLQNMYHAEDKLTHVNEVLRVIEPYARTILIEDRHIHTIELEQIHSVFELSVFQGEKINDNEHT
;
A
#
# COMPACT_ATOMS: atom_id res chain seq x y z
N MET A 1 -10.91 -10.26 6.98
CA MET A 1 -9.70 -9.55 7.47
C MET A 1 -8.67 -10.59 7.89
N ALA A 2 -7.38 -10.25 7.84
CA ALA A 2 -6.32 -11.11 8.40
C ALA A 2 -6.56 -11.34 9.90
N LYS A 3 -6.36 -12.58 10.36
CA LYS A 3 -6.52 -12.97 11.78
C LYS A 3 -5.52 -12.26 12.69
N ASN A 4 -4.29 -12.09 12.21
CA ASN A 4 -3.21 -11.44 12.93
C ASN A 4 -2.85 -10.11 12.26
N ARG A 5 -2.50 -9.12 13.08
CA ARG A 5 -1.96 -7.82 12.64
C ARG A 5 -0.52 -7.70 13.11
N TYR A 6 0.35 -7.23 12.22
CA TYR A 6 1.78 -7.07 12.47
C TYR A 6 2.16 -5.61 12.34
N ARG A 7 3.07 -5.14 13.19
CA ARG A 7 3.69 -3.82 13.02
C ARG A 7 4.76 -3.93 11.94
N THR A 8 4.43 -3.50 10.72
CA THR A 8 5.33 -3.53 9.56
C THR A 8 5.99 -2.17 9.36
N THR A 9 7.17 -1.98 9.96
CA THR A 9 8.00 -0.78 9.71
C THR A 9 8.83 -0.94 8.45
N TRP A 10 9.36 0.16 7.93
CA TRP A 10 10.18 0.16 6.73
C TRP A 10 11.37 -0.79 6.87
N GLY A 11 11.55 -1.70 5.89
CA GLY A 11 12.65 -2.66 5.83
C GLY A 11 12.63 -3.78 6.88
N ALA A 12 11.62 -3.85 7.75
CA ALA A 12 11.56 -4.82 8.84
C ALA A 12 11.20 -6.24 8.36
N THR A 13 11.65 -7.23 9.13
CA THR A 13 11.37 -8.65 8.86
C THR A 13 9.92 -9.05 9.06
N THR A 14 9.19 -8.29 9.88
CA THR A 14 7.77 -8.50 10.18
C THR A 14 6.88 -8.42 8.94
N LEU A 15 7.31 -7.74 7.87
CA LEU A 15 6.56 -7.73 6.61
C LEU A 15 6.52 -9.12 5.95
N LEU A 16 7.67 -9.82 5.90
CA LEU A 16 7.72 -11.17 5.36
C LEU A 16 6.90 -12.13 6.24
N THR A 17 6.99 -12.00 7.56
CA THR A 17 6.16 -12.78 8.49
C THR A 17 4.67 -12.55 8.22
N ALA A 18 4.25 -11.30 8.06
CA ALA A 18 2.87 -10.95 7.78
C ALA A 18 2.38 -11.54 6.45
N GLU A 19 3.18 -11.45 5.38
CA GLU A 19 2.83 -12.04 4.08
C GLU A 19 2.70 -13.56 4.16
N LEU A 20 3.66 -14.26 4.77
CA LEU A 20 3.62 -15.72 4.92
C LEU A 20 2.41 -16.19 5.73
N ASP A 21 2.04 -15.47 6.79
CA ASP A 21 0.89 -15.81 7.62
C ASP A 21 -0.44 -15.51 6.91
N VAL A 22 -0.50 -14.48 6.06
CA VAL A 22 -1.67 -14.24 5.17
C VAL A 22 -1.78 -15.35 4.13
N TYR A 23 -0.68 -15.80 3.53
CA TYR A 23 -0.70 -16.88 2.54
C TYR A 23 -1.23 -18.20 3.13
N LYS A 24 -0.83 -18.52 4.36
CA LYS A 24 -1.40 -19.68 5.07
C LYS A 24 -2.91 -19.55 5.25
N GLN A 25 -3.39 -18.39 5.72
CA GLN A 25 -4.82 -18.11 5.91
C GLN A 25 -5.62 -18.18 4.60
N LEU A 26 -5.08 -17.64 3.50
CA LEU A 26 -5.72 -17.71 2.17
C LEU A 26 -5.98 -19.16 1.74
N ILE A 27 -5.03 -20.06 2.03
CA ILE A 27 -5.08 -21.47 1.63
C ILE A 27 -5.94 -22.30 2.60
N GLU A 28 -5.74 -22.18 3.91
CA GLU A 28 -6.40 -23.02 4.93
C GLU A 28 -7.79 -22.52 5.31
N ASP A 29 -7.88 -21.25 5.71
CA ASP A 29 -9.05 -20.73 6.41
C ASP A 29 -10.15 -20.34 5.44
N LEU A 30 -9.76 -19.71 4.34
CA LEU A 30 -10.71 -19.15 3.40
C LEU A 30 -11.09 -20.17 2.32
N LYS A 31 -10.23 -21.17 2.05
CA LYS A 31 -10.40 -22.17 0.98
C LYS A 31 -10.82 -21.54 -0.35
N TRP A 32 -10.39 -20.31 -0.60
CA TRP A 32 -10.77 -19.58 -1.80
C TRP A 32 -10.15 -20.25 -3.01
N ASN A 33 -10.92 -20.33 -4.09
CA ASN A 33 -10.42 -20.82 -5.37
C ASN A 33 -9.78 -19.66 -6.15
N PHE A 34 -8.57 -19.28 -5.76
CA PHE A 34 -7.78 -18.25 -6.46
C PHE A 34 -6.69 -18.89 -7.33
N SER A 35 -6.28 -18.19 -8.39
CA SER A 35 -5.17 -18.60 -9.26
C SER A 35 -3.89 -17.82 -8.97
N PHE A 36 -4.02 -16.55 -8.59
CA PHE A 36 -2.90 -15.64 -8.34
C PHE A 36 -3.07 -14.90 -7.01
N VAL A 37 -1.93 -14.59 -6.40
CA VAL A 37 -1.82 -13.62 -5.30
C VAL A 37 -1.12 -12.38 -5.83
N ILE A 38 -1.75 -11.23 -5.66
CA ILE A 38 -1.22 -9.92 -6.05
C ILE A 38 -1.02 -9.12 -4.77
N THR A 39 0.22 -8.73 -4.51
CA THR A 39 0.54 -7.83 -3.39
C THR A 39 0.35 -6.38 -3.82
N LEU A 40 -0.26 -5.56 -2.95
CA LEU A 40 -0.50 -4.13 -3.15
C LEU A 40 -0.36 -3.41 -1.81
N SER A 41 0.07 -2.15 -1.85
CA SER A 41 -0.04 -1.20 -0.75
C SER A 41 -1.19 -0.22 -1.00
N GLU A 42 -1.53 0.58 0.01
CA GLU A 42 -2.52 1.66 -0.13
C GLU A 42 -2.12 2.70 -1.21
N SER A 43 -0.83 2.87 -1.46
CA SER A 43 -0.29 3.78 -2.47
C SER A 43 -0.12 3.18 -3.88
N ASP A 44 -0.60 1.95 -4.12
CA ASP A 44 -0.63 1.35 -5.46
C ASP A 44 -1.97 1.65 -6.16
N PHE A 45 -1.93 1.90 -7.47
CA PHE A 45 -3.14 2.17 -8.27
C PHE A 45 -3.10 1.39 -9.60
N PRO A 46 -4.24 0.86 -10.09
CA PRO A 46 -4.28 0.20 -11.39
C PRO A 46 -3.96 1.19 -12.52
N THR A 47 -3.39 0.68 -13.61
CA THR A 47 -3.11 1.47 -14.83
C THR A 47 -3.87 0.96 -16.06
N LYS A 48 -4.60 -0.16 -15.90
CA LYS A 48 -5.40 -0.81 -16.93
C LYS A 48 -6.67 -1.43 -16.30
N PRO A 49 -7.73 -1.64 -17.08
CA PRO A 49 -8.93 -2.36 -16.62
C PRO A 49 -8.61 -3.78 -16.13
N ILE A 50 -9.41 -4.25 -15.17
CA ILE A 50 -9.22 -5.56 -14.53
C ILE A 50 -9.39 -6.72 -15.51
N GLU A 51 -10.20 -6.54 -16.55
CA GLU A 51 -10.44 -7.51 -17.60
C GLU A 51 -9.15 -7.83 -18.36
N VAL A 52 -8.36 -6.80 -18.67
CA VAL A 52 -7.08 -6.93 -19.38
C VAL A 52 -6.06 -7.68 -18.51
N LEU A 53 -6.03 -7.39 -17.20
CA LEU A 53 -5.18 -8.11 -16.25
C LEU A 53 -5.60 -9.59 -16.16
N SER A 54 -6.91 -9.85 -16.05
CA SER A 54 -7.47 -11.19 -15.95
C SER A 54 -7.15 -12.03 -17.20
N GLU A 55 -7.36 -11.46 -18.39
CA GLU A 55 -7.02 -12.10 -19.66
C GLU A 55 -5.52 -12.41 -19.73
N PHE A 56 -4.67 -11.43 -19.43
CA PHE A 56 -3.22 -11.63 -19.42
C PHE A 56 -2.79 -12.76 -18.48
N LEU A 57 -3.22 -12.73 -17.22
CA LEU A 57 -2.85 -13.76 -16.23
C LEU A 57 -3.39 -15.14 -16.60
N SER A 58 -4.56 -15.21 -17.26
CA SER A 58 -5.14 -16.47 -17.74
C SER A 58 -4.32 -17.16 -18.83
N MET A 59 -3.57 -16.39 -19.62
CA MET A 59 -2.65 -16.91 -20.63
C MET A 59 -1.37 -17.51 -20.02
N PHE A 60 -1.05 -17.16 -18.77
CA PHE A 60 0.19 -17.53 -18.10
C PHE A 60 -0.05 -18.11 -16.69
N PRO A 61 -0.95 -19.10 -16.52
CA PRO A 61 -1.46 -19.53 -15.22
C PRO A 61 -0.37 -20.10 -14.29
N ASN A 62 0.70 -20.61 -14.87
CA ASN A 62 1.80 -21.26 -14.15
C ASN A 62 3.00 -20.33 -13.94
N GLN A 63 2.92 -19.05 -14.29
CA GLN A 63 4.06 -18.11 -14.18
C GLN A 63 4.05 -17.32 -12.87
N ASN A 64 5.23 -16.90 -12.42
CA ASN A 64 5.45 -16.02 -11.28
C ASN A 64 6.16 -14.75 -11.76
N PHE A 65 5.52 -13.59 -11.59
CA PHE A 65 5.99 -12.29 -12.08
C PHE A 65 6.72 -11.57 -10.94
N VAL A 66 8.04 -11.76 -10.89
CA VAL A 66 8.87 -11.34 -9.76
C VAL A 66 10.09 -10.57 -10.27
N SER A 67 10.27 -9.34 -9.79
CA SER A 67 11.40 -8.46 -10.13
C SER A 67 12.07 -7.92 -8.86
N GLY A 68 13.26 -7.33 -8.95
CA GLY A 68 14.05 -6.94 -7.77
C GLY A 68 13.40 -5.92 -6.81
N ASN A 69 12.17 -5.46 -7.07
CA ASN A 69 11.38 -4.64 -6.17
C ASN A 69 9.99 -5.27 -5.97
N ILE A 70 9.40 -5.06 -4.79
CA ILE A 70 7.98 -5.33 -4.50
C ILE A 70 7.08 -4.16 -4.97
N PRO A 71 5.80 -4.40 -5.29
CA PRO A 71 5.05 -5.66 -5.15
C PRO A 71 5.26 -6.65 -6.29
N ASN A 72 4.97 -7.94 -6.03
CA ASN A 72 5.10 -9.06 -6.98
C ASN A 72 3.75 -9.80 -7.15
N ILE A 73 3.65 -10.62 -8.21
CA ILE A 73 2.49 -11.49 -8.49
C ILE A 73 2.94 -12.94 -8.52
N PHE A 74 2.24 -13.78 -7.77
CA PHE A 74 2.60 -15.18 -7.59
C PHE A 74 1.43 -16.09 -7.97
N ASN A 75 1.72 -17.19 -8.65
CA ASN A 75 0.72 -18.24 -8.83
C ASN A 75 0.47 -18.99 -7.51
N ARG A 76 -0.69 -19.63 -7.42
CA ARG A 76 -1.12 -20.33 -6.20
C ARG A 76 -0.16 -21.45 -5.78
N ASP A 77 0.33 -22.26 -6.72
CA ASP A 77 1.17 -23.41 -6.40
C ASP A 77 2.49 -22.99 -5.75
N PHE A 78 3.11 -21.94 -6.27
CA PHE A 78 4.32 -21.35 -5.70
C PHE A 78 4.05 -20.79 -4.30
N ILE A 79 2.94 -20.07 -4.10
CA ILE A 79 2.57 -19.58 -2.77
C ILE A 79 2.32 -20.73 -1.79
N GLN A 80 1.71 -21.82 -2.24
CA GLN A 80 1.50 -22.99 -1.40
C GLN A 80 2.83 -23.63 -0.98
N TYR A 81 3.79 -23.75 -1.90
CA TYR A 81 5.14 -24.19 -1.59
C TYR A 81 5.86 -23.25 -0.62
N VAL A 82 5.78 -21.94 -0.84
CA VAL A 82 6.39 -20.94 0.05
C VAL A 82 5.77 -20.97 1.45
N ALA A 83 4.47 -21.15 1.56
CA ALA A 83 3.73 -21.12 2.82
C ALA A 83 3.89 -22.41 3.66
N TYR A 84 3.97 -23.58 3.01
CA TYR A 84 3.93 -24.89 3.66
C TYR A 84 5.15 -25.79 3.42
N GLY A 85 6.05 -25.42 2.52
CA GLY A 85 7.27 -26.18 2.29
C GLY A 85 8.11 -26.32 3.55
N ASP A 86 8.71 -27.50 3.73
CA ASP A 86 9.56 -27.83 4.88
C ASP A 86 10.87 -28.54 4.45
N ASP A 87 11.19 -28.46 3.16
CA ASP A 87 12.48 -28.92 2.65
C ASP A 87 13.64 -28.06 3.19
N GLU A 88 14.87 -28.49 2.88
CA GLU A 88 16.09 -27.80 3.33
C GLU A 88 16.15 -26.34 2.85
N LEU A 89 15.68 -26.05 1.64
CA LEU A 89 15.69 -24.70 1.08
C LEU A 89 14.76 -23.78 1.86
N ILE A 90 13.49 -24.17 2.05
CA ILE A 90 12.51 -23.33 2.76
C ILE A 90 12.90 -23.15 4.22
N ARG A 91 13.33 -24.21 4.92
CA ARG A 91 13.79 -24.09 6.31
C ARG A 91 14.99 -23.18 6.45
N GLY A 92 16.00 -23.35 5.58
CA GLY A 92 17.21 -22.52 5.57
C GLY A 92 16.91 -21.05 5.28
N LEU A 93 16.10 -20.76 4.27
CA LEU A 93 15.74 -19.40 3.90
C LEU A 93 14.86 -18.72 4.95
N ARG A 94 13.90 -19.43 5.57
CA ARG A 94 13.11 -18.86 6.67
C ARG A 94 13.99 -18.48 7.86
N PHE A 95 14.96 -19.31 8.20
CA PHE A 95 15.93 -18.99 9.25
C PHE A 95 16.77 -17.76 8.88
N ALA A 96 17.37 -17.74 7.69
CA ALA A 96 18.22 -16.65 7.25
C ALA A 96 17.46 -15.32 7.17
N PHE A 97 16.28 -15.32 6.53
CA PHE A 97 15.49 -14.10 6.28
C PHE A 97 14.78 -13.56 7.52
N ASN A 98 14.76 -14.30 8.63
CA ASN A 98 14.34 -13.76 9.92
C ASN A 98 15.32 -12.70 10.48
N TYR A 99 16.51 -12.60 9.88
CA TYR A 99 17.56 -11.66 10.27
C TYR A 99 18.07 -10.81 9.08
N THR A 100 17.29 -10.74 7.99
CA THR A 100 17.66 -10.00 6.77
C THR A 100 16.84 -8.71 6.65
N ALA A 101 17.49 -7.59 6.34
CA ALA A 101 16.79 -6.35 6.02
C ALA A 101 16.06 -6.44 4.68
N MET A 102 14.87 -5.81 4.59
CA MET A 102 14.03 -5.79 3.39
C MET A 102 13.80 -7.20 2.81
N PRO A 103 13.42 -8.20 3.62
CA PRO A 103 13.48 -9.60 3.21
C PRO A 103 12.57 -9.92 2.02
N CYS A 104 11.40 -9.27 1.91
CA CYS A 104 10.47 -9.46 0.79
C CYS A 104 11.06 -9.11 -0.58
N GLU A 105 12.11 -8.28 -0.65
CA GLU A 105 12.74 -7.90 -1.93
C GLU A 105 13.65 -8.97 -2.51
N SER A 106 14.03 -9.99 -1.74
CA SER A 106 14.91 -11.06 -2.21
C SER A 106 14.51 -12.46 -1.79
N PHE A 107 13.67 -12.64 -0.76
CA PHE A 107 13.23 -13.94 -0.28
C PHE A 107 12.54 -14.73 -1.39
N TYR A 108 11.50 -14.15 -2.00
CA TYR A 108 10.73 -14.84 -3.03
C TYR A 108 11.55 -15.15 -4.28
N HIS A 109 12.45 -14.24 -4.69
CA HIS A 109 13.38 -14.53 -5.79
C HIS A 109 14.27 -15.71 -5.47
N THR A 110 14.84 -15.72 -4.26
CA THR A 110 15.77 -16.76 -3.83
C THR A 110 15.08 -18.12 -3.78
N VAL A 111 13.86 -18.18 -3.24
CA VAL A 111 13.05 -19.42 -3.26
C VAL A 111 12.73 -19.81 -4.71
N LEU A 112 12.24 -18.87 -5.52
CA LEU A 112 11.76 -19.15 -6.87
C LEU A 112 12.86 -19.72 -7.77
N ILE A 113 14.04 -19.09 -7.80
CA ILE A 113 15.13 -19.51 -8.71
C ILE A 113 15.87 -20.76 -8.24
N ASN A 114 15.73 -21.17 -6.97
CA ASN A 114 16.42 -22.34 -6.40
C ASN A 114 15.49 -23.51 -6.09
N SER A 115 14.20 -23.42 -6.43
CA SER A 115 13.22 -24.48 -6.20
C SER A 115 12.77 -25.12 -7.51
N ILE A 116 11.86 -26.09 -7.40
CA ILE A 116 11.17 -26.72 -8.54
C ILE A 116 10.36 -25.73 -9.40
N TYR A 117 10.19 -24.49 -8.94
CA TYR A 117 9.47 -23.43 -9.63
C TYR A 117 10.39 -22.52 -10.48
N CYS A 118 11.68 -22.83 -10.63
CA CYS A 118 12.63 -21.96 -11.35
C CYS A 118 12.19 -21.63 -12.78
N ASP A 119 11.59 -22.60 -13.48
CA ASP A 119 11.12 -22.43 -14.87
C ASP A 119 9.84 -21.58 -14.98
N SER A 120 9.18 -21.28 -13.86
CA SER A 120 8.01 -20.40 -13.82
C SER A 120 8.37 -18.92 -13.66
N HIS A 121 9.64 -18.58 -13.46
CA HIS A 121 10.05 -17.20 -13.18
C HIS A 121 9.99 -16.31 -14.42
N VAL A 122 9.20 -15.24 -14.33
CA VAL A 122 9.22 -14.11 -15.26
C VAL A 122 9.91 -12.92 -14.59
N ARG A 123 10.99 -12.44 -15.20
CA ARG A 123 11.80 -11.29 -14.73
C ARG A 123 11.12 -9.93 -14.95
N MET A 124 9.86 -9.80 -14.54
CA MET A 124 9.06 -8.59 -14.61
C MET A 124 7.95 -8.72 -13.57
N ASN A 125 7.68 -7.68 -12.78
CA ASN A 125 6.60 -7.68 -11.77
C ASN A 125 5.33 -6.95 -12.24
N LEU A 126 5.33 -6.47 -13.49
CA LEU A 126 4.21 -5.77 -14.13
C LEU A 126 3.85 -4.44 -13.43
N ARG A 127 4.84 -3.75 -12.85
CA ARG A 127 4.66 -2.51 -12.08
C ARG A 127 5.41 -1.33 -12.70
N MET A 128 4.76 -0.17 -12.74
CA MET A 128 5.43 1.11 -13.02
C MET A 128 5.80 1.81 -11.72
N VAL A 129 7.08 2.07 -11.49
CA VAL A 129 7.56 2.68 -10.23
C VAL A 129 8.34 3.96 -10.50
N ASN A 130 7.96 5.07 -9.85
CA ASN A 130 8.54 6.40 -10.09
C ASN A 130 9.86 6.60 -9.36
N TRP A 131 10.91 5.89 -9.76
CA TRP A 131 12.22 6.03 -9.15
C TRP A 131 12.96 7.27 -9.64
N ASP A 132 13.37 8.11 -8.70
CA ASP A 132 14.37 9.15 -8.91
C ASP A 132 15.34 9.13 -7.73
N ARG A 133 16.53 8.55 -7.95
CA ARG A 133 17.50 8.36 -6.88
C ARG A 133 17.98 9.66 -6.25
N ARG A 134 17.98 10.78 -6.98
CA ARG A 134 18.45 12.06 -6.44
C ARG A 134 17.50 12.62 -5.39
N ARG A 135 16.20 12.34 -5.53
CA ARG A 135 15.16 12.84 -4.64
C ARG A 135 14.64 11.79 -3.65
N GLY A 136 14.63 10.52 -4.04
CA GLY A 136 14.06 9.42 -3.26
C GLY A 136 15.04 8.70 -2.32
N CYS A 137 16.35 8.92 -2.45
CA CYS A 137 17.39 8.28 -1.63
C CYS A 137 18.03 9.29 -0.67
N THR A 138 17.26 9.81 0.28
CA THR A 138 17.73 10.82 1.25
C THR A 138 18.09 10.25 2.62
N CYS A 139 18.03 8.93 2.80
CA CYS A 139 18.28 8.26 4.08
C CYS A 139 17.39 8.79 5.22
N TYR A 140 16.12 9.08 4.92
CA TYR A 140 15.17 9.67 5.88
C TYR A 140 14.66 8.66 6.93
N ASN A 141 14.85 7.37 6.69
CA ASN A 141 14.30 6.25 7.45
C ASN A 141 15.26 5.72 8.55
N MET A 142 16.20 6.57 8.99
CA MET A 142 17.21 6.24 10.01
C MET A 142 16.64 6.14 11.44
N ASP A 143 15.42 6.65 11.65
CA ASP A 143 14.67 6.56 12.91
C ASP A 143 14.10 5.16 13.15
N VAL A 144 13.90 4.38 12.09
CA VAL A 144 13.27 3.04 12.13
C VAL A 144 14.20 1.92 11.67
N SER A 145 15.33 2.23 11.04
CA SER A 145 16.28 1.26 10.50
C SER A 145 17.72 1.78 10.54
N ASP A 146 18.68 0.91 10.83
CA ASP A 146 20.12 1.22 10.78
C ASP A 146 20.69 1.27 9.34
N LEU A 147 19.83 1.22 8.32
CA LEU A 147 20.21 1.19 6.92
C LEU A 147 19.59 2.37 6.16
N CYS A 148 20.39 2.98 5.28
CA CYS A 148 19.88 3.97 4.34
C CYS A 148 19.03 3.30 3.26
N GLY A 149 17.80 3.80 3.12
CA GLY A 149 16.83 3.35 2.12
C GLY A 149 16.61 4.36 1.00
N CYS A 150 15.91 3.88 -0.03
CA CYS A 150 15.30 4.71 -1.03
C CYS A 150 13.80 4.42 -1.08
N SER A 151 12.99 5.43 -1.39
CA SER A 151 11.57 5.24 -1.70
C SER A 151 11.22 5.86 -3.06
N PRO A 152 10.28 5.25 -3.81
CA PRO A 152 9.76 5.85 -5.02
C PRO A 152 9.10 7.19 -4.73
N LEU A 153 9.09 8.06 -5.73
CA LEU A 153 8.36 9.31 -5.64
C LEU A 153 6.86 9.09 -5.86
N ILE A 154 6.09 10.03 -5.34
CA ILE A 154 4.65 10.14 -5.62
C ILE A 154 4.49 10.72 -7.03
N TYR A 155 3.69 10.06 -7.86
CA TYR A 155 3.31 10.58 -9.18
C TYR A 155 2.50 11.87 -9.04
N ARG A 156 2.70 12.77 -10.00
CA ARG A 156 1.93 14.02 -10.13
C ARG A 156 1.24 14.09 -11.47
N ILE A 157 0.31 15.01 -11.66
CA ILE A 157 -0.36 15.22 -12.96
C ILE A 157 0.65 15.57 -14.06
N THR A 158 1.78 16.18 -13.69
CA THR A 158 2.91 16.44 -14.60
C THR A 158 3.57 15.17 -15.14
N ASP A 159 3.39 14.03 -14.46
CA ASP A 159 3.90 12.72 -14.90
C ASP A 159 2.95 11.99 -15.86
N LYS A 160 1.78 12.54 -16.21
CA LYS A 160 0.78 11.89 -17.09
C LYS A 160 1.35 11.38 -18.43
N ARG A 161 2.39 12.05 -18.95
CA ARG A 161 3.10 11.61 -20.17
C ARG A 161 3.73 10.23 -20.00
N LYS A 162 4.29 9.91 -18.82
CA LYS A 162 4.87 8.58 -18.53
C LYS A 162 3.84 7.48 -18.69
N PHE A 163 2.60 7.73 -18.24
CA PHE A 163 1.50 6.78 -18.39
C PHE A 163 1.04 6.65 -19.85
N ALA A 164 1.01 7.74 -20.60
CA ALA A 164 0.69 7.70 -22.03
C ALA A 164 1.72 6.89 -22.83
N GLU A 165 3.01 7.05 -22.51
CA GLU A 165 4.10 6.28 -23.12
C GLU A 165 4.09 4.81 -22.70
N ALA A 166 3.73 4.53 -21.45
CA ALA A 166 3.58 3.17 -20.92
C ALA A 166 2.27 2.47 -21.32
N ALA A 167 1.36 3.13 -22.05
CA ALA A 167 0.03 2.60 -22.33
C ALA A 167 0.07 1.28 -23.13
N GLY A 168 1.07 1.10 -24.00
CA GLY A 168 1.28 -0.13 -24.78
C GLY A 168 2.01 -1.26 -24.01
N GLU A 169 2.59 -0.96 -22.85
CA GLU A 169 3.40 -1.90 -22.08
C GLU A 169 2.54 -2.79 -21.17
N LEU A 170 3.09 -3.92 -20.74
CA LEU A 170 2.47 -4.86 -19.78
C LEU A 170 2.67 -4.40 -18.33
N LEU A 171 2.24 -3.18 -18.04
CA LEU A 171 2.27 -2.56 -16.72
C LEU A 171 0.84 -2.36 -16.24
N PHE A 172 0.42 -3.14 -15.24
CA PHE A 172 -0.98 -3.20 -14.78
C PHE A 172 -1.24 -2.37 -13.53
N PHE A 173 -0.19 -2.02 -12.79
CA PHE A 173 -0.29 -1.16 -11.62
C PHE A 173 0.90 -0.21 -11.59
N ALA A 174 0.72 0.93 -10.91
CA ALA A 174 1.75 1.91 -10.67
C ALA A 174 1.83 2.28 -9.19
N ARG A 175 3.00 2.76 -8.76
CA ARG A 175 3.21 3.35 -7.43
C ARG A 175 4.31 4.42 -7.42
N LYS A 176 4.25 5.44 -6.55
CA LYS A 176 3.25 5.66 -5.49
C LYS A 176 2.25 6.76 -5.86
N PHE A 177 1.07 6.70 -5.26
CA PHE A 177 0.06 7.76 -5.29
C PHE A 177 -0.26 8.21 -3.87
N ASP A 178 -0.63 9.48 -3.75
CA ASP A 178 -1.07 10.11 -2.50
C ASP A 178 -1.98 11.29 -2.85
N PRO A 179 -3.29 11.22 -2.52
CA PRO A 179 -4.24 12.28 -2.87
C PRO A 179 -3.96 13.61 -2.14
N THR A 180 -3.26 13.58 -0.99
CA THR A 180 -2.82 14.80 -0.30
C THR A 180 -1.70 15.53 -1.05
N VAL A 181 -1.02 14.84 -1.97
CA VAL A 181 0.07 15.41 -2.78
C VAL A 181 -0.40 15.78 -4.19
N ASP A 182 -1.13 14.89 -4.87
CA ASP A 182 -1.70 15.17 -6.19
C ASP A 182 -2.80 14.15 -6.52
N GLU A 183 -4.06 14.53 -6.30
CA GLU A 183 -5.24 13.71 -6.60
C GLU A 183 -5.58 13.74 -8.09
N LYS A 184 -5.18 14.80 -8.81
CA LYS A 184 -5.52 14.99 -10.23
C LYS A 184 -4.96 13.88 -11.11
N ILE A 185 -3.80 13.33 -10.77
CA ILE A 185 -3.26 12.16 -11.50
C ILE A 185 -4.04 10.89 -11.22
N ILE A 186 -4.57 10.73 -10.00
CA ILE A 186 -5.40 9.58 -9.62
C ILE A 186 -6.69 9.64 -10.43
N ASP A 187 -7.38 10.79 -10.39
CA ASP A 187 -8.61 11.03 -11.15
C ASP A 187 -8.38 10.81 -12.65
N TRP A 188 -7.30 11.37 -13.22
CA TRP A 188 -6.98 11.20 -14.63
C TRP A 188 -6.75 9.73 -15.03
N ILE A 189 -6.16 8.91 -14.15
CA ILE A 189 -6.00 7.47 -14.41
C ILE A 189 -7.35 6.78 -14.29
N ASP A 190 -8.14 7.10 -13.25
CA ASP A 190 -9.43 6.47 -13.00
C ASP A 190 -10.43 6.75 -14.13
N GLU A 191 -10.53 7.99 -14.62
CA GLU A 191 -11.35 8.36 -15.77
C GLU A 191 -10.96 7.56 -17.03
N LYS A 192 -9.66 7.33 -17.24
CA LYS A 192 -9.17 6.56 -18.37
C LYS A 192 -9.49 5.07 -18.28
N ILE A 193 -9.51 4.52 -17.07
CA ILE A 193 -9.79 3.09 -16.84
C ILE A 193 -11.29 2.84 -16.83
N SER A 194 -12.05 3.67 -16.11
CA SER A 194 -13.49 3.52 -15.93
C SER A 194 -14.32 4.07 -17.09
N GLY A 195 -13.78 5.03 -17.85
CA GLY A 195 -14.52 5.79 -18.85
C GLY A 195 -15.55 6.77 -18.26
N LEU A 196 -15.56 6.93 -16.93
CA LEU A 196 -16.41 7.89 -16.23
C LEU A 196 -15.75 9.27 -16.25
N ASN A 197 -16.56 10.32 -16.30
CA ASN A 197 -16.09 11.68 -16.12
C ASN A 197 -16.28 12.04 -14.64
N LEU A 198 -15.19 12.21 -13.91
CA LEU A 198 -15.25 12.57 -12.49
C LEU A 198 -15.45 14.08 -12.42
N SER A 199 -16.60 14.53 -11.90
CA SER A 199 -16.91 15.96 -11.81
C SER A 199 -15.86 16.73 -11.03
N GLU A 200 -15.46 17.90 -11.55
CA GLU A 200 -14.62 18.86 -10.83
C GLU A 200 -15.27 19.24 -9.48
N GLY A 201 -14.49 19.15 -8.38
CA GLY A 201 -14.94 19.51 -7.02
C GLY A 201 -14.96 18.38 -6.01
N ALA A 202 -14.24 17.27 -6.24
CA ALA A 202 -14.08 16.24 -5.23
C ALA A 202 -13.19 16.75 -4.07
N PHE A 203 -13.64 16.52 -2.84
CA PHE A 203 -12.83 16.71 -1.65
C PHE A 203 -12.17 15.39 -1.28
N TYR A 204 -10.91 15.44 -0.89
CA TYR A 204 -10.27 14.32 -0.18
C TYR A 204 -10.35 14.57 1.33
N LEU A 205 -10.90 13.60 2.06
CA LEU A 205 -11.03 13.64 3.52
C LEU A 205 -10.14 12.56 4.12
N GLN A 206 -9.21 12.97 4.99
CA GLN A 206 -8.36 12.05 5.73
C GLN A 206 -8.70 12.10 7.21
N ASN A 207 -9.22 11.00 7.76
CA ASN A 207 -9.48 10.91 9.20
C ASN A 207 -8.14 10.86 9.96
N MET A 208 -7.93 11.81 10.87
CA MET A 208 -6.73 11.94 11.69
C MET A 208 -6.95 11.49 13.14
N TYR A 209 -8.21 11.32 13.55
CA TYR A 209 -8.60 10.92 14.90
C TYR A 209 -10.02 10.33 14.90
N HIS A 210 -10.19 9.25 15.65
CA HIS A 210 -11.47 8.66 16.00
C HIS A 210 -11.57 8.41 17.52
N ALA A 211 -12.72 8.70 18.14
CA ALA A 211 -12.92 8.52 19.59
C ALA A 211 -12.79 7.07 20.08
N GLU A 212 -12.96 6.09 19.19
CA GLU A 212 -12.77 4.67 19.49
C GLU A 212 -11.29 4.23 19.50
N ASP A 213 -10.35 5.10 19.10
CA ASP A 213 -8.92 4.78 19.10
C ASP A 213 -8.40 4.68 20.54
N LYS A 214 -8.23 3.45 21.02
CA LYS A 214 -7.78 3.16 22.40
C LYS A 214 -6.27 3.38 22.64
N LEU A 215 -5.61 4.27 21.90
CA LEU A 215 -4.16 4.42 21.90
C LEU A 215 -3.68 5.57 22.80
N THR A 216 -2.58 5.34 23.53
CA THR A 216 -1.91 6.35 24.38
C THR A 216 -1.34 7.55 23.60
N HIS A 217 -1.16 7.41 22.28
CA HIS A 217 -0.66 8.46 21.35
C HIS A 217 -1.74 9.42 20.85
N VAL A 218 -3.02 9.11 21.04
CA VAL A 218 -4.15 10.02 20.76
C VAL A 218 -3.99 11.37 21.49
N ASN A 219 -3.24 11.36 22.61
CA ASN A 219 -2.92 12.55 23.38
C ASN A 219 -2.17 13.65 22.62
N GLU A 220 -1.34 13.35 21.60
CA GLU A 220 -0.57 14.41 20.92
C GLU A 220 -1.43 15.21 19.93
N VAL A 221 -2.25 14.52 19.15
CA VAL A 221 -3.22 15.16 18.24
C VAL A 221 -4.26 15.94 19.03
N LEU A 222 -4.84 15.34 20.07
CA LEU A 222 -5.80 16.02 20.93
C LEU A 222 -5.18 17.24 21.66
N ARG A 223 -3.92 17.19 22.11
CA ARG A 223 -3.27 18.34 22.77
C ARG A 223 -3.24 19.60 21.91
N VAL A 224 -3.19 19.46 20.58
CA VAL A 224 -3.16 20.60 19.66
C VAL A 224 -4.54 20.91 19.10
N ILE A 225 -5.28 19.87 18.69
CA ILE A 225 -6.55 20.05 17.98
C ILE A 225 -7.71 20.29 18.95
N GLU A 226 -7.71 19.71 20.15
CA GLU A 226 -8.81 19.92 21.12
C GLU A 226 -8.92 21.39 21.56
N PRO A 227 -7.84 22.11 21.94
CA PRO A 227 -7.94 23.54 22.25
C PRO A 227 -8.40 24.39 21.06
N TYR A 228 -7.96 24.04 19.84
CA TYR A 228 -8.36 24.73 18.61
C TYR A 228 -9.85 24.50 18.31
N ALA A 229 -10.30 23.24 18.40
CA ALA A 229 -11.70 22.84 18.25
C ALA A 229 -12.58 23.54 19.30
N ARG A 230 -12.17 23.54 20.57
CA ARG A 230 -12.88 24.26 21.65
C ARG A 230 -13.01 25.75 21.34
N THR A 231 -11.98 26.40 20.82
CA THR A 231 -12.03 27.83 20.47
C THR A 231 -13.09 28.09 19.41
N ILE A 232 -13.08 27.35 18.30
CA ILE A 232 -14.06 27.48 17.22
C ILE A 232 -15.48 27.23 17.72
N LEU A 233 -15.68 26.16 18.50
CA LEU A 233 -17.00 25.73 18.96
C LEU A 233 -17.57 26.61 20.09
N ILE A 234 -16.72 27.19 20.94
CA ILE A 234 -17.13 28.17 21.95
C ILE A 234 -17.57 29.48 21.29
N GLU A 235 -16.82 29.93 20.28
CA GLU A 235 -17.12 31.16 19.54
C GLU A 235 -18.40 31.04 18.70
N ASP A 236 -18.64 29.89 18.07
CA ASP A 236 -19.75 29.70 17.12
C ASP A 236 -21.03 29.15 17.78
N ARG A 237 -20.91 28.27 18.80
CA ARG A 237 -22.05 27.54 19.39
C ARG A 237 -22.24 27.73 20.90
N HIS A 238 -21.39 28.49 21.59
CA HIS A 238 -21.42 28.68 23.06
C HIS A 238 -21.43 27.36 23.87
N ILE A 239 -20.79 26.31 23.38
CA ILE A 239 -20.73 24.99 24.03
C ILE A 239 -19.56 24.95 25.01
N HIS A 240 -19.81 24.59 26.27
CA HIS A 240 -18.79 24.56 27.33
C HIS A 240 -18.12 23.18 27.53
N THR A 241 -18.75 22.10 27.06
CA THR A 241 -18.25 20.72 27.12
C THR A 241 -18.36 20.07 25.75
N ILE A 242 -17.23 19.69 25.18
CA ILE A 242 -17.14 19.10 23.84
C ILE A 242 -16.52 17.71 23.98
N GLU A 243 -17.22 16.70 23.47
CA GLU A 243 -16.69 15.36 23.25
C GLU A 243 -16.42 15.19 21.76
N LEU A 244 -15.14 15.21 21.39
CA LEU A 244 -14.71 15.06 20.00
C LEU A 244 -14.90 13.61 19.55
N GLU A 245 -15.65 13.42 18.46
CA GLU A 245 -15.88 12.10 17.88
C GLU A 245 -14.85 11.78 16.79
N GLN A 246 -14.70 12.70 15.82
CA GLN A 246 -13.81 12.52 14.67
C GLN A 246 -13.20 13.83 14.21
N ILE A 247 -11.98 13.78 13.69
CA ILE A 247 -11.32 14.91 13.04
C ILE A 247 -10.84 14.47 11.66
N HIS A 248 -11.18 15.26 10.64
CA HIS A 248 -10.74 15.01 9.26
C HIS A 248 -9.99 16.21 8.69
N SER A 249 -8.79 15.96 8.18
CA SER A 249 -8.12 16.93 7.31
C SER A 249 -8.83 16.96 5.96
N VAL A 250 -9.18 18.17 5.51
CA VAL A 250 -9.93 18.41 4.27
C VAL A 250 -8.98 18.95 3.20
N PHE A 251 -9.00 18.32 2.03
CA PHE A 251 -8.23 18.74 0.86
C PHE A 251 -9.17 18.99 -0.32
N GLU A 252 -8.93 20.07 -1.04
CA GLU A 252 -9.58 20.41 -2.31
C GLU A 252 -8.50 20.66 -3.35
N LEU A 253 -8.48 19.91 -4.45
CA LEU A 253 -7.45 19.97 -5.49
C LEU A 253 -6.04 19.75 -4.92
N SER A 254 -5.92 18.82 -3.96
CA SER A 254 -4.72 18.54 -3.14
C SER A 254 -4.18 19.76 -2.35
N VAL A 255 -5.01 20.77 -2.12
CA VAL A 255 -4.69 21.90 -1.25
C VAL A 255 -5.44 21.72 0.07
N PHE A 256 -4.69 21.74 1.18
CA PHE A 256 -5.28 21.67 2.52
C PHE A 256 -6.18 22.87 2.80
N GLN A 257 -7.44 22.60 3.15
CA GLN A 257 -8.47 23.61 3.42
C GLN A 257 -8.69 23.85 4.91
N GLY A 258 -8.29 22.89 5.76
CA GLY A 258 -8.51 22.95 7.20
C GLY A 258 -8.97 21.61 7.77
N GLU A 259 -9.45 21.65 9.01
CA GLU A 259 -9.94 20.49 9.73
C GLU A 259 -11.47 20.55 9.84
N LYS A 260 -12.13 19.42 9.54
CA LYS A 260 -13.53 19.19 9.83
C LYS A 260 -13.66 18.41 11.12
N ILE A 261 -14.30 19.01 12.12
CA ILE A 261 -14.51 18.44 13.44
C ILE A 261 -15.95 17.93 13.55
N ASN A 262 -16.11 16.65 13.89
CA ASN A 262 -17.38 16.07 14.28
C ASN A 262 -17.39 15.89 15.80
N ASP A 263 -18.43 16.40 16.45
CA ASP A 263 -18.66 16.33 17.90
C ASP A 263 -19.96 15.58 18.21
N ASN A 264 -19.96 14.82 19.31
CA ASN A 264 -21.19 14.23 19.84
C ASN A 264 -21.95 15.34 20.59
N GLU A 265 -22.96 15.91 19.96
CA GLU A 265 -23.94 16.76 20.65
C GLU A 265 -24.74 15.87 21.62
N HIS A 266 -24.39 15.89 22.91
CA HIS A 266 -25.32 15.47 23.95
C HIS A 266 -26.37 16.58 24.10
N THR A 267 -27.50 16.45 23.41
CA THR A 267 -28.74 17.21 23.70
C THR A 267 -29.33 16.83 25.04
#